data_AF-A0A9D3U966-F1
#
_entry.id   AF-A0A9D3U966-F1
#
_cell.length_a   1.000
_cell.length_b   1.000
_cell.length_c   1.000
_cell.angle_alpha   90.00
_cell.angle_beta   90.00
_cell.angle_gamma   90.00
#
_symmetry.space_group_name_H-M   'P 1'
#
loop_
_entity.id
_entity.type
_entity.pdbx_description
1 polymer ?
#
loop_
_entity_poly.entity_id
_entity_poly.type
_entity_poly.pdbx_seq_one_letter_code
_entity_poly.pdbx_strand_id
1 'polypeptide(L)'
;MVKPALPALAHLIHSNDEEVLTDACWALSYLSDGTNDKIQAVIEADVCGRLVELLVHPSPSVLIPALRTVGNIVTADDTQTQCTIEHQSFPCLLKFLANNFKKSINKEACWAVSNITARNKEQIQIKYEIVSYLSCLESYLARIVTVYLEGLENILKVGKADKNLGSSRGGLWVLELEVLMEMMESTTVEFQDGMLLLC
;
A
#
# COMPACT_ATOMS: atom_id res chain seq x y z
N MET A 1 16.13 -11.71 -15.93
CA MET A 1 16.45 -13.08 -15.46
C MET A 1 15.38 -13.66 -14.52
N VAL A 2 14.08 -13.33 -14.69
CA VAL A 2 13.02 -13.73 -13.74
C VAL A 2 12.43 -15.11 -14.05
N LYS A 3 12.37 -15.49 -15.33
CA LYS A 3 11.65 -16.69 -15.82
C LYS A 3 12.06 -18.05 -15.21
N PRO A 4 13.34 -18.33 -14.88
CA PRO A 4 13.71 -19.67 -14.39
C PRO A 4 13.14 -20.05 -13.02
N ALA A 5 12.85 -19.07 -12.16
CA ALA A 5 12.35 -19.32 -10.80
C ALA A 5 10.83 -19.54 -10.74
N LEU A 6 10.09 -19.03 -11.73
CA LEU A 6 8.63 -19.03 -11.72
C LEU A 6 8.00 -20.43 -11.65
N PRO A 7 8.48 -21.47 -12.36
CA PRO A 7 7.91 -22.81 -12.23
C PRO A 7 8.06 -23.38 -10.83
N ALA A 8 9.18 -23.11 -10.15
CA ALA A 8 9.38 -23.54 -8.78
C ALA A 8 8.45 -22.79 -7.82
N LEU A 9 8.33 -21.47 -7.97
CA LEU A 9 7.42 -20.66 -7.14
C LEU A 9 5.94 -21.04 -7.35
N ALA A 10 5.55 -21.33 -8.58
CA ALA A 10 4.21 -21.83 -8.90
C ALA A 10 3.90 -23.17 -8.24
N HIS A 11 4.92 -23.99 -7.96
CA HIS A 11 4.74 -25.19 -7.16
C HIS A 11 4.70 -24.89 -5.66
N LEU A 12 5.62 -24.06 -5.17
CA LEU A 12 5.79 -23.76 -3.74
C LEU A 12 4.61 -22.98 -3.13
N ILE A 13 3.85 -22.21 -3.93
CA ILE A 13 2.65 -21.50 -3.48
C ILE A 13 1.48 -22.45 -3.10
N HIS A 14 1.62 -23.75 -3.37
CA HIS A 14 0.71 -24.79 -2.92
C HIS A 14 1.25 -25.59 -1.71
N SER A 15 2.37 -25.17 -1.12
CA SER A 15 2.92 -25.82 0.08
C SER A 15 1.97 -25.72 1.27
N ASN A 16 1.97 -26.75 2.11
CA ASN A 16 1.30 -26.75 3.42
C ASN A 16 2.21 -26.18 4.53
N ASP A 17 3.49 -25.99 4.24
CA ASP A 17 4.44 -25.37 5.14
C ASP A 17 4.28 -23.84 5.04
N GLU A 18 3.92 -23.20 6.17
CA GLU A 18 3.64 -21.77 6.22
C GLU A 18 4.87 -20.91 5.93
N GLU A 19 6.08 -21.34 6.31
CA GLU A 19 7.32 -20.60 6.04
C GLU A 19 7.63 -20.64 4.54
N VAL A 20 7.55 -21.83 3.94
CA VAL A 20 7.74 -22.01 2.49
C VAL A 20 6.71 -21.19 1.70
N LEU A 21 5.45 -21.22 2.14
CA LEU A 21 4.37 -20.48 1.51
C LEU A 21 4.57 -18.97 1.61
N THR A 22 5.04 -18.49 2.76
CA THR A 22 5.39 -17.08 3.00
C THR A 22 6.51 -16.63 2.08
N ASP A 23 7.61 -17.39 2.00
CA ASP A 23 8.76 -17.07 1.17
C ASP A 23 8.41 -17.11 -0.33
N ALA A 24 7.60 -18.07 -0.75
CA ALA A 24 7.10 -18.13 -2.12
C ALA A 24 6.27 -16.90 -2.49
N CYS A 25 5.37 -16.46 -1.59
CA CYS A 25 4.57 -15.26 -1.80
C CYS A 25 5.44 -13.99 -1.84
N TRP A 26 6.44 -13.87 -0.97
CA TRP A 26 7.37 -12.74 -1.00
C TRP A 26 8.16 -12.69 -2.30
N ALA A 27 8.69 -13.83 -2.75
CA ALA A 27 9.38 -13.91 -4.02
C ALA A 27 8.49 -13.45 -5.19
N LEU A 28 7.24 -13.93 -5.26
CA LEU A 28 6.28 -13.48 -6.28
C LEU A 28 5.97 -11.97 -6.18
N SER A 29 5.91 -11.41 -4.97
CA SER A 29 5.71 -9.97 -4.78
C SER A 29 6.87 -9.15 -5.37
N TYR A 30 8.12 -9.59 -5.18
CA TYR A 30 9.29 -8.92 -5.75
C TYR A 30 9.40 -9.10 -7.27
N LEU A 31 8.92 -10.23 -7.79
CA LEU A 31 8.93 -10.49 -9.24
C LEU A 31 7.84 -9.70 -9.98
N SER A 32 6.72 -9.40 -9.31
CA SER A 32 5.64 -8.56 -9.83
C SER A 32 5.87 -7.06 -9.60
N ASP A 33 6.84 -6.66 -8.78
CA ASP A 33 7.22 -5.26 -8.58
C ASP A 33 8.13 -4.76 -9.72
N GLY A 34 7.53 -4.42 -10.86
CA GLY A 34 8.28 -3.90 -12.00
C GLY A 34 7.45 -3.73 -13.27
N THR A 35 8.12 -3.90 -14.42
CA THR A 35 7.51 -3.67 -15.75
C THR A 35 6.38 -4.66 -16.04
N ASN A 36 5.45 -4.28 -16.93
CA ASN A 36 4.35 -5.15 -17.38
C ASN A 36 4.85 -6.51 -17.89
N ASP A 37 6.03 -6.60 -18.52
CA ASP A 37 6.62 -7.88 -18.96
C ASP A 37 6.92 -8.83 -17.79
N LYS A 38 7.36 -8.30 -16.64
CA LYS A 38 7.63 -9.11 -15.45
C LYS A 38 6.32 -9.57 -14.82
N ILE A 39 5.35 -8.67 -14.73
CA ILE A 39 3.99 -8.96 -14.24
C ILE A 39 3.34 -10.03 -15.12
N GLN A 40 3.48 -9.90 -16.44
CA GLN A 40 2.98 -10.87 -17.41
C GLN A 40 3.61 -12.25 -17.19
N ALA A 41 4.92 -12.31 -16.95
CA ALA A 41 5.57 -13.58 -16.65
C ALA A 41 5.04 -14.24 -15.38
N VAL A 42 4.70 -13.47 -14.35
CA VAL A 42 4.06 -13.99 -13.12
C VAL A 42 2.65 -14.51 -13.42
N ILE A 43 1.85 -13.79 -14.21
CA ILE A 43 0.51 -14.25 -14.63
C ILE A 43 0.60 -15.55 -15.43
N GLU A 44 1.53 -15.62 -16.38
CA GLU A 44 1.78 -16.81 -17.21
C GLU A 44 2.27 -18.03 -16.40
N ALA A 45 2.73 -17.83 -15.16
CA ALA A 45 3.06 -18.91 -14.24
C ALA A 45 1.83 -19.52 -13.54
N ASP A 46 0.62 -19.06 -13.87
CA ASP A 46 -0.67 -19.57 -13.39
C ASP A 46 -0.85 -19.51 -11.86
N VAL A 47 -0.30 -18.47 -11.23
CA VAL A 47 -0.35 -18.30 -9.77
C VAL A 47 -1.49 -17.40 -9.29
N CYS A 48 -2.19 -16.70 -10.19
CA CYS A 48 -3.19 -15.69 -9.84
C CYS A 48 -4.35 -16.24 -9.01
N GLY A 49 -4.92 -17.39 -9.42
CA GLY A 49 -6.01 -18.02 -8.67
C GLY A 49 -5.59 -18.36 -7.24
N ARG A 50 -4.42 -18.98 -7.09
CA ARG A 50 -3.90 -19.34 -5.77
C ARG A 50 -3.58 -18.11 -4.91
N LEU A 51 -3.01 -17.05 -5.48
CA LEU A 51 -2.77 -15.79 -4.76
C LEU A 51 -4.06 -15.18 -4.21
N VAL A 52 -5.15 -15.23 -4.98
CA VAL A 52 -6.46 -14.72 -4.51
C VAL A 52 -7.03 -15.59 -3.39
N GLU A 53 -6.88 -16.92 -3.46
CA GLU A 53 -7.26 -17.81 -2.36
C GLU A 53 -6.48 -17.51 -1.07
N LEU A 54 -5.20 -17.17 -1.18
CA LEU A 54 -4.36 -16.84 -0.03
C LEU A 54 -4.71 -15.52 0.65
N LEU A 55 -5.54 -14.66 0.02
CA LEU A 55 -6.06 -13.45 0.66
C LEU A 55 -6.97 -13.77 1.86
N VAL A 56 -7.54 -14.98 1.94
CA VAL A 56 -8.33 -15.40 3.11
C VAL A 56 -7.55 -16.29 4.07
N HIS A 57 -6.23 -16.40 3.91
CA HIS A 57 -5.39 -17.21 4.78
C HIS A 57 -5.36 -16.63 6.22
N PRO A 58 -5.46 -17.46 7.27
CA PRO A 58 -5.52 -16.98 8.65
C PRO A 58 -4.21 -16.34 9.13
N SER A 59 -3.07 -16.75 8.57
CA SER A 59 -1.76 -16.17 8.91
C SER A 59 -1.50 -14.88 8.12
N PRO A 60 -1.30 -13.73 8.81
CA PRO A 60 -0.90 -12.48 8.17
C PRO A 60 0.44 -12.57 7.42
N SER A 61 1.33 -13.47 7.85
CA SER A 61 2.65 -13.67 7.23
C SER A 61 2.54 -14.13 5.76
N VAL A 62 1.50 -14.90 5.45
CA VAL A 62 1.17 -15.35 4.09
C VAL A 62 0.27 -14.33 3.37
N LEU A 63 -0.72 -13.79 4.08
CA LEU A 63 -1.71 -12.89 3.50
C LEU A 63 -1.11 -11.59 2.98
N ILE A 64 -0.18 -10.98 3.73
CA ILE A 64 0.44 -9.69 3.36
C ILE A 64 1.19 -9.77 2.02
N PRO A 65 2.13 -10.72 1.80
CA PRO A 65 2.81 -10.82 0.52
C PRO A 65 1.89 -11.28 -0.62
N ALA A 66 0.86 -12.10 -0.36
CA ALA A 66 -0.16 -12.43 -1.36
C ALA A 66 -0.94 -11.19 -1.81
N LEU A 67 -1.39 -10.36 -0.85
CA LEU A 67 -2.06 -9.09 -1.10
C LEU A 67 -1.16 -8.13 -1.89
N ARG A 68 0.13 -8.04 -1.51
CA ARG A 68 1.11 -7.20 -2.21
C ARG A 68 1.26 -7.64 -3.67
N THR A 69 1.37 -8.94 -3.91
CA THR A 69 1.48 -9.50 -5.27
C THR A 69 0.23 -9.20 -6.10
N VAL A 70 -0.97 -9.38 -5.55
CA VAL A 70 -2.23 -9.01 -6.22
C VAL A 70 -2.27 -7.51 -6.52
N GLY A 71 -1.85 -6.66 -5.57
CA GLY A 71 -1.73 -5.21 -5.72
C GLY A 71 -0.83 -4.81 -6.88
N ASN A 72 0.36 -5.42 -7.00
CA ASN A 72 1.30 -5.19 -8.08
C ASN A 72 0.75 -5.64 -9.45
N ILE A 73 -0.05 -6.71 -9.51
CA ILE A 73 -0.65 -7.14 -10.78
C ILE A 73 -1.72 -6.15 -11.24
N VAL A 74 -2.54 -5.63 -10.31
CA VAL A 74 -3.65 -4.74 -10.68
C VAL A 74 -3.21 -3.33 -11.07
N THR A 75 -1.95 -2.95 -10.82
CA THR A 75 -1.36 -1.68 -11.26
C THR A 75 -0.89 -1.68 -12.73
N ALA A 76 -0.96 -2.82 -13.41
CA ALA A 76 -0.26 -3.06 -14.67
C ALA A 76 -1.04 -2.57 -15.91
N ASP A 77 -1.30 -3.37 -16.96
CA ASP A 77 -2.25 -3.02 -18.03
C ASP A 77 -3.69 -3.54 -17.78
N ASP A 78 -4.68 -3.09 -18.57
CA ASP A 78 -6.09 -3.44 -18.36
C ASP A 78 -6.33 -4.96 -18.47
N THR A 79 -5.54 -5.65 -19.32
CA THR A 79 -5.63 -7.10 -19.52
C THR A 79 -5.15 -7.83 -18.28
N GLN A 80 -4.03 -7.37 -17.70
CA GLN A 80 -3.43 -7.93 -16.50
C GLN A 80 -4.31 -7.68 -15.26
N THR A 81 -4.89 -6.49 -15.13
CA THR A 81 -5.88 -6.20 -14.10
C THR A 81 -7.08 -7.13 -14.22
N GLN A 82 -7.64 -7.29 -15.43
CA GLN A 82 -8.81 -8.13 -15.69
C GLN A 82 -8.58 -9.60 -15.32
N CYS A 83 -7.37 -10.13 -15.56
CA CYS A 83 -7.01 -11.49 -15.16
C CYS A 83 -7.24 -11.75 -13.67
N THR A 84 -6.85 -10.83 -12.78
CA THR A 84 -7.08 -11.02 -11.34
C THR A 84 -8.54 -10.86 -10.94
N ILE A 85 -9.30 -10.00 -11.63
CA ILE A 85 -10.73 -9.78 -11.39
C ILE A 85 -11.51 -11.06 -11.71
N GLU A 86 -11.16 -11.76 -12.79
CA GLU A 86 -11.77 -13.03 -13.17
C GLU A 86 -11.60 -14.10 -12.07
N HIS A 87 -10.48 -14.04 -11.33
CA HIS A 87 -10.22 -14.88 -10.16
C HIS A 87 -10.90 -14.40 -8.87
N GLN A 88 -11.84 -13.45 -8.93
CA GLN A 88 -12.58 -12.91 -7.78
C GLN A 88 -11.71 -12.16 -6.77
N SER A 89 -10.61 -11.52 -7.21
CA SER A 89 -9.77 -10.68 -6.33
C SER A 89 -10.56 -9.52 -5.72
N PHE A 90 -11.46 -8.91 -6.50
CA PHE A 90 -12.15 -7.68 -6.13
C PHE A 90 -13.11 -7.82 -4.93
N PRO A 91 -14.01 -8.82 -4.86
CA PRO A 91 -14.79 -9.08 -3.64
C PRO A 91 -13.93 -9.38 -2.41
N CYS A 92 -12.78 -10.06 -2.57
CA CYS A 92 -11.85 -10.31 -1.47
C CYS A 92 -11.24 -9.01 -0.95
N LEU A 93 -10.85 -8.09 -1.85
CA LEU A 93 -10.31 -6.80 -1.47
C LEU A 93 -11.33 -5.92 -0.72
N LEU A 94 -12.59 -5.92 -1.15
CA LEU A 94 -13.66 -5.18 -0.46
C LEU A 94 -13.93 -5.72 0.96
N LYS A 95 -13.79 -7.03 1.18
CA LYS A 95 -13.90 -7.60 2.53
C LYS A 95 -12.83 -7.06 3.49
N PHE A 96 -11.62 -6.75 3.01
CA PHE A 96 -10.62 -6.12 3.86
C PHE A 96 -11.03 -4.72 4.29
N LEU A 97 -11.64 -3.95 3.39
CA LEU A 97 -12.13 -2.61 3.71
C LEU A 97 -13.34 -2.66 4.66
N ALA A 98 -14.29 -3.56 4.39
CA ALA A 98 -15.50 -3.72 5.20
C ALA A 98 -15.23 -4.19 6.64
N ASN A 99 -14.14 -4.92 6.87
CA ASN A 99 -13.78 -5.46 8.18
C ASN A 99 -12.64 -4.65 8.82
N ASN A 100 -12.64 -4.51 10.15
CA ASN A 100 -11.59 -3.79 10.89
C ASN A 100 -10.24 -4.56 10.94
N PHE A 101 -9.66 -4.88 9.78
CA PHE A 101 -8.32 -5.44 9.68
C PHE A 101 -7.24 -4.42 10.10
N LYS A 102 -6.00 -4.90 10.28
CA LYS A 102 -4.85 -4.03 10.61
C LYS A 102 -4.71 -2.94 9.55
N LYS A 103 -4.41 -1.71 10.01
CA LYS A 103 -4.30 -0.51 9.16
C LYS A 103 -3.40 -0.71 7.92
N SER A 104 -2.29 -1.43 8.06
CA SER A 104 -1.37 -1.73 6.95
C SER A 104 -2.02 -2.57 5.84
N ILE A 105 -2.83 -3.58 6.21
CA ILE A 105 -3.56 -4.43 5.25
C ILE A 105 -4.64 -3.60 4.53
N ASN A 106 -5.36 -2.76 5.28
CA ASN A 106 -6.39 -1.89 4.68
C ASN A 106 -5.79 -0.89 3.70
N LYS A 107 -4.60 -0.36 4.00
CA LYS A 107 -3.89 0.55 3.09
C LYS A 107 -3.56 -0.14 1.75
N GLU A 108 -2.99 -1.33 1.79
CA GLU A 108 -2.67 -2.11 0.57
C GLU A 108 -3.93 -2.52 -0.20
N ALA A 109 -4.97 -2.99 0.49
CA ALA A 109 -6.24 -3.34 -0.14
C ALA A 109 -6.91 -2.13 -0.79
N CYS A 110 -6.88 -0.98 -0.12
CA CYS A 110 -7.44 0.27 -0.64
C CYS A 110 -6.68 0.74 -1.89
N TRP A 111 -5.35 0.64 -1.88
CA TRP A 111 -4.51 0.93 -3.05
C TRP A 111 -4.81 -0.01 -4.23
N ALA A 112 -4.92 -1.32 -3.99
CA ALA A 112 -5.26 -2.26 -5.05
C ALA A 112 -6.65 -1.96 -5.67
N VAL A 113 -7.63 -1.64 -4.82
CA VAL A 113 -9.00 -1.32 -5.24
C VAL A 113 -9.08 0.01 -5.99
N SER A 114 -8.30 1.04 -5.61
CA SER A 114 -8.27 2.30 -6.36
C SER A 114 -7.71 2.09 -7.78
N ASN A 115 -6.68 1.26 -7.93
CA ASN A 115 -6.11 0.93 -9.24
C ASN A 115 -7.10 0.16 -10.12
N ILE A 116 -7.85 -0.79 -9.55
CA ILE A 116 -8.92 -1.50 -10.30
C ILE A 116 -9.99 -0.52 -10.79
N THR A 117 -10.45 0.38 -9.91
CA THR A 117 -11.57 1.29 -10.22
C THR A 117 -11.20 2.50 -11.09
N ALA A 118 -9.94 2.91 -11.11
CA ALA A 118 -9.42 3.92 -12.03
C ALA A 118 -9.54 3.46 -13.49
N ARG A 119 -9.48 2.16 -13.73
CA ARG A 119 -9.32 1.56 -15.06
C ARG A 119 -10.59 0.89 -15.56
N ASN A 120 -11.35 0.24 -14.66
CA ASN A 120 -12.64 -0.35 -15.00
C ASN A 120 -13.79 0.64 -14.73
N LYS A 121 -14.22 1.36 -15.78
CA LYS A 121 -15.26 2.40 -15.70
C LYS A 121 -16.65 1.87 -15.36
N GLU A 122 -16.89 0.56 -15.50
CA GLU A 122 -18.21 -0.06 -15.25
C GLU A 122 -18.48 -0.27 -13.75
N GLN A 123 -17.46 -0.16 -12.88
CA GLN A 123 -17.58 -0.37 -11.44
C GLN A 123 -17.88 0.92 -10.64
N ILE A 124 -18.90 1.68 -11.06
CA ILE A 124 -19.20 3.02 -10.51
C ILE A 124 -19.65 2.97 -9.03
N GLN A 125 -20.47 2.00 -8.63
CA GLN A 125 -21.01 1.92 -7.26
C GLN A 125 -19.89 1.81 -6.20
N ILE A 126 -18.82 1.08 -6.53
CA ILE A 126 -17.70 0.85 -5.61
C ILE A 126 -16.83 2.10 -5.44
N LYS A 127 -16.78 3.00 -6.43
CA LYS A 127 -16.06 4.29 -6.30
C LYS A 127 -16.54 5.09 -5.10
N TYR A 128 -17.84 5.06 -4.81
CA TYR A 128 -18.41 5.78 -3.65
C TYR A 128 -18.00 5.18 -2.31
N GLU A 129 -17.93 3.85 -2.20
CA GLU A 129 -17.47 3.16 -0.99
C GLU A 129 -15.98 3.42 -0.75
N ILE A 130 -15.15 3.34 -1.80
CA ILE A 130 -13.70 3.61 -1.71
C ILE A 130 -13.43 5.05 -1.28
N VAL A 131 -14.15 6.03 -1.84
CA VAL A 131 -14.01 7.45 -1.45
C VAL A 131 -14.31 7.65 0.03
N SER A 132 -15.32 6.96 0.58
CA SER A 132 -15.60 7.01 2.02
C SER A 132 -14.43 6.45 2.84
N TYR A 133 -13.85 5.31 2.43
CA TYR A 133 -12.68 4.74 3.11
C TYR A 133 -11.41 5.57 2.96
N LEU A 134 -11.13 6.12 1.77
CA LEU A 134 -10.01 7.02 1.52
C LEU A 134 -10.13 8.30 2.33
N SER A 135 -11.32 8.90 2.42
CA SER A 135 -11.55 10.07 3.26
C SER A 135 -11.37 9.76 4.75
N CYS A 136 -11.68 8.54 5.18
CA CYS A 136 -11.44 8.07 6.55
C CYS A 136 -9.94 7.88 6.82
N LEU A 137 -9.20 7.29 5.86
CA LEU A 137 -7.76 7.07 5.96
C LEU A 137 -6.99 8.40 5.93
N GLU A 138 -7.40 9.33 5.05
CA GLU A 138 -6.90 10.70 4.96
C GLU A 138 -7.18 11.46 6.26
N SER A 139 -8.41 11.39 6.79
CA SER A 139 -8.73 12.00 8.09
C SER A 139 -7.86 11.47 9.22
N TYR A 140 -7.55 10.17 9.24
CA TYR A 140 -6.69 9.58 10.26
C TYR A 140 -5.22 9.99 10.11
N LEU A 141 -4.70 10.04 8.87
CA LEU A 141 -3.34 10.53 8.57
C LEU A 141 -3.23 12.03 8.90
N ALA A 142 -4.20 12.84 8.47
CA ALA A 142 -4.29 14.26 8.80
C ALA A 142 -4.30 14.47 10.32
N ARG A 143 -5.10 13.70 11.08
CA ARG A 143 -5.11 13.79 12.56
C ARG A 143 -3.77 13.45 13.19
N ILE A 144 -3.04 12.46 12.68
CA ILE A 144 -1.69 12.12 13.16
C ILE A 144 -0.72 13.26 12.86
N VAL A 145 -0.75 13.78 11.64
CA VAL A 145 0.09 14.91 11.22
C VAL A 145 -0.22 16.13 12.08
N THR A 146 -1.50 16.47 12.32
CA THR A 146 -1.90 17.58 13.20
C THR A 146 -1.37 17.43 14.62
N VAL A 147 -1.55 16.27 15.26
CA VAL A 147 -1.05 16.04 16.63
C VAL A 147 0.48 16.14 16.69
N TYR A 148 1.16 15.65 15.65
CA TYR A 148 2.62 15.75 15.57
C TYR A 148 3.08 17.20 15.34
N LEU A 149 2.43 17.95 14.44
CA LEU A 149 2.69 19.37 14.20
C LEU A 149 2.42 20.21 15.45
N GLU A 150 1.31 19.96 16.17
CA GLU A 150 1.04 20.59 17.47
C GLU A 150 2.14 20.30 18.49
N GLY A 151 2.65 19.07 18.52
CA GLY A 151 3.81 18.68 19.31
C GLY A 151 5.07 19.47 18.93
N LEU A 152 5.38 19.56 17.64
CA LEU A 152 6.52 20.32 17.12
C LEU A 152 6.41 21.82 17.39
N GLU A 153 5.23 22.42 17.21
CA GLU A 153 4.98 23.83 17.54
C GLU A 153 5.25 24.12 19.02
N ASN A 154 4.82 23.23 19.91
CA ASN A 154 5.04 23.39 21.34
C ASN A 154 6.53 23.33 21.69
N ILE A 155 7.28 22.42 21.05
CA ILE A 155 8.75 22.34 21.18
C ILE A 155 9.42 23.61 20.63
N LEU A 156 8.98 24.11 19.48
CA LEU A 156 9.46 25.36 18.89
C LEU A 156 9.19 26.58 19.78
N LYS A 157 8.02 26.65 20.42
CA LYS A 157 7.67 27.74 21.36
C LYS A 157 8.65 27.77 22.54
N VAL A 158 8.98 26.61 23.10
CA VAL A 158 9.99 26.48 24.17
C VAL A 158 11.38 26.87 23.66
N GLY A 159 11.80 26.38 22.50
CA GLY A 159 13.12 26.70 21.93
C GLY A 159 13.30 28.17 21.57
N LYS A 160 12.26 28.84 21.07
CA LYS A 160 12.26 30.28 20.81
C LYS A 160 12.32 31.10 22.11
N ALA A 161 11.66 30.64 23.18
CA ALA A 161 11.75 31.26 24.50
C ALA A 161 13.18 31.15 25.09
N ASP A 162 13.82 29.99 24.97
CA ASP A 162 15.21 29.77 25.41
C ASP A 162 16.23 30.59 24.62
N LYS A 163 15.99 30.79 23.31
CA LYS A 163 16.80 31.67 22.45
C LYS A 163 16.72 33.14 22.89
N ASN A 164 15.54 33.60 23.30
CA ASN A 164 15.32 34.97 23.79
C ASN A 164 16.01 35.23 25.16
N LEU A 165 16.35 34.16 25.90
CA LEU A 165 17.11 34.21 27.15
C LEU A 165 18.64 34.17 26.93
N GLY A 166 19.12 34.26 25.69
CA GLY A 166 20.55 34.37 25.36
C GLY A 166 21.29 33.03 25.17
N SER A 167 20.58 31.91 25.07
CA SER A 167 21.18 30.60 24.81
C SER A 167 21.57 30.43 23.34
N SER A 168 22.87 30.46 23.03
CA SER A 168 23.42 30.29 21.67
C SER A 168 23.18 28.90 21.07
N ARG A 169 22.82 27.90 21.88
CA ARG A 169 22.42 26.57 21.42
C ARG A 169 21.00 26.53 20.84
N GLY A 170 20.12 27.49 21.16
CA GLY A 170 18.69 27.48 20.80
C GLY A 170 18.38 27.72 19.31
N GLY A 171 19.32 28.29 18.54
CA GLY A 171 19.03 28.78 17.19
C GLY A 171 19.06 27.73 16.07
N LEU A 172 19.89 26.68 16.20
CA LEU A 172 20.19 25.76 15.10
C LEU A 172 19.10 24.69 14.92
N TRP A 173 18.69 24.05 16.02
CA TRP A 173 17.63 23.03 15.99
C TRP A 173 16.22 23.61 15.79
N VAL A 174 16.01 24.90 16.06
CA VAL A 174 14.74 25.60 15.75
C VAL A 174 14.54 25.68 14.23
N LEU A 175 15.59 26.00 13.46
CA LEU A 175 15.52 26.04 12.00
C LEU A 175 15.34 24.65 11.40
N GLU A 176 16.01 23.63 11.95
CA GLU A 176 15.82 22.23 11.53
C GLU A 176 14.39 21.74 11.77
N LEU A 177 13.78 22.11 12.91
CA LEU A 177 12.39 21.78 13.22
C LEU A 177 11.38 22.53 12.32
N GLU A 178 11.64 23.79 11.97
CA GLU A 178 10.81 24.55 11.03
C GLU A 178 10.81 23.90 9.64
N VAL A 179 11.96 23.44 9.14
CA VAL A 179 12.07 22.72 7.86
C VAL A 179 11.33 21.38 7.91
N LEU A 180 11.44 20.63 9.02
CA LEU A 180 10.70 19.38 9.20
C LEU A 180 9.18 19.60 9.20
N MET A 181 8.69 20.69 9.79
CA MET A 181 7.27 21.04 9.76
C MET A 181 6.79 21.35 8.33
N GLU A 182 7.53 22.15 7.57
CA GLU A 182 7.20 22.46 6.16
C GLU A 182 7.22 21.21 5.26
N MET A 183 8.16 20.29 5.49
CA MET A 183 8.21 19.02 4.77
C MET A 183 7.00 18.12 5.08
N MET A 184 6.55 18.10 6.33
CA MET A 184 5.38 17.29 6.71
C MET A 184 4.05 17.89 6.25
N GLU A 185 3.94 19.23 6.19
CA GLU A 185 2.78 19.92 5.62
C GLU A 185 2.64 19.70 4.10
N SER A 186 3.75 19.46 3.40
CA SER A 186 3.78 19.20 1.95
C SER A 186 3.61 17.74 1.56
N THR A 187 3.50 16.80 2.51
CA THR A 187 3.31 15.36 2.22
C THR A 187 1.84 14.99 1.93
N THR A 188 1.05 15.91 1.38
CA THR A 188 -0.31 15.64 0.92
C THR A 188 -0.24 14.88 -0.40
N VAL A 189 -0.78 13.66 -0.38
CA VAL A 189 -0.93 12.71 -1.50
C VAL A 189 -1.05 13.39 -2.86
N GLU A 190 -0.07 13.19 -3.75
CA GLU A 190 -0.19 13.62 -5.15
C GLU A 190 -0.97 12.58 -5.95
N PHE A 191 -2.05 13.03 -6.59
CA PHE A 191 -2.77 12.27 -7.60
C PHE A 191 -2.22 12.64 -8.98
N GLN A 192 -1.52 11.72 -9.64
CA GLN A 192 -1.12 11.88 -11.03
C GLN A 192 -1.97 10.93 -11.89
N ASP A 193 -2.69 11.49 -12.86
CA ASP A 193 -3.59 10.75 -13.78
C ASP A 193 -4.62 9.84 -13.08
N GLY A 194 -5.05 10.20 -11.87
CA GLY A 194 -6.05 9.46 -11.10
C GLY A 194 -5.51 8.23 -10.35
N MET A 195 -4.19 8.01 -10.35
CA MET A 195 -3.54 6.97 -9.55
C MET A 195 -2.95 7.55 -8.26
N LEU A 196 -3.07 6.78 -7.17
CA LEU A 196 -2.52 7.12 -5.86
C LEU A 196 -1.03 6.75 -5.84
N LEU A 197 -0.14 7.74 -5.91
CA LEU A 197 1.30 7.51 -5.74
C LEU A 197 1.62 7.52 -4.24
N LEU A 198 2.11 6.38 -3.75
CA LEU A 198 2.71 6.28 -2.43
C LEU A 198 4.19 6.58 -2.55
N CYS A 199 4.63 7.74 -2.06
CA CYS A 199 6.04 7.98 -1.71
C CYS A 199 6.43 7.15 -0.48
#